data_AF-A0AAE9PIA5-F1
#
_entry.id   AF-A0AAE9PIA5-F1
#
_cell.length_a   1.000
_cell.length_b   1.000
_cell.length_c   1.000
_cell.angle_alpha   90.00
_cell.angle_beta   90.00
_cell.angle_gamma   90.00
#
_symmetry.space_group_name_H-M   'P 1'
#
loop_
_entity.id
_entity.type
_entity.pdbx_description
1 polymer ?
#
loop_
_entity_poly.entity_id
_entity_poly.type
_entity_poly.pdbx_seq_one_letter_code
_entity_poly.pdbx_strand_id
1 'polypeptide(L)'
;MEIYKELGNALVKIYKDESLNDEYNWKKTVDNMIYGFKHMRNYGGKMAQPKNEKAFDGKPKLGLFDFKVKTESKRYNVTHRETIINLLNYSTLTNCENIWYGRDPELYATSLVEYQTLITLALLMFEQEINWGDEIFQRNTFFSPHKNARPRDMLMGFIRMFFMLNNIDTYPFWIENKSTPTFPNGNYNNLDKEMKEFFEYYKSINLNRNPPLIYGESRNYMNKLAANANDNERYLLNKGRKR
;
A
#
# COMPACT_ATOMS: atom_id res chain seq x y z
N MET A 1 -10.22 2.25 -10.71
CA MET A 1 -10.36 2.63 -9.29
C MET A 1 -11.39 1.81 -8.53
N GLU A 2 -12.20 0.99 -9.19
CA GLU A 2 -13.32 0.28 -8.56
C GLU A 2 -12.84 -0.69 -7.48
N ILE A 3 -11.77 -1.45 -7.76
CA ILE A 3 -11.23 -2.42 -6.80
C ILE A 3 -10.79 -1.76 -5.49
N TYR A 4 -10.16 -0.58 -5.55
CA TYR A 4 -9.67 0.10 -4.35
C TYR A 4 -10.81 0.71 -3.53
N LYS A 5 -11.88 1.16 -4.19
CA LYS A 5 -13.11 1.60 -3.51
C LYS A 5 -13.78 0.43 -2.80
N GLU A 6 -13.87 -0.72 -3.46
CA GLU A 6 -14.42 -1.95 -2.87
C GLU A 6 -13.63 -2.36 -1.61
N LEU A 7 -12.30 -2.48 -1.74
CA LEU A 7 -11.40 -2.83 -0.63
C LEU A 7 -11.48 -1.81 0.52
N GLY A 8 -11.54 -0.52 0.20
CA GLY A 8 -11.71 0.56 1.19
C GLY A 8 -13.03 0.45 1.94
N ASN A 9 -14.13 0.18 1.23
CA ASN A 9 -15.45 -0.02 1.85
C ASN A 9 -15.47 -1.25 2.76
N ALA A 10 -14.83 -2.35 2.34
CA ALA A 10 -14.69 -3.55 3.16
C ALA A 10 -13.89 -3.29 4.44
N LEU A 11 -12.77 -2.57 4.34
CA LEU A 11 -11.94 -2.20 5.49
C LEU A 11 -12.71 -1.33 6.49
N VAL A 12 -13.42 -0.33 5.99
CA VAL A 12 -14.31 0.54 6.78
C VAL A 12 -15.40 -0.26 7.49
N LYS A 13 -16.02 -1.24 6.79
CA LYS A 13 -17.07 -2.09 7.36
C LYS A 13 -16.50 -2.92 8.52
N ILE A 14 -15.36 -3.57 8.32
CA ILE A 14 -14.67 -4.35 9.37
C ILE A 14 -14.29 -3.45 10.55
N TYR A 15 -13.73 -2.27 10.28
CA TYR A 15 -13.36 -1.33 11.34
C TYR A 15 -14.54 -0.96 12.24
N LYS A 16 -15.71 -0.66 11.66
CA LYS A 16 -16.89 -0.18 12.39
C LYS A 16 -17.63 -1.26 13.16
N ASP A 17 -17.60 -2.49 12.68
CA ASP A 17 -18.38 -3.59 13.24
C ASP A 17 -17.44 -4.61 13.88
N GLU A 18 -17.28 -4.51 15.20
CA GLU A 18 -16.43 -5.40 16.01
C GLU A 18 -16.98 -6.83 16.06
N SER A 19 -18.24 -7.06 15.68
CA SER A 19 -18.80 -8.42 15.60
C SER A 19 -18.34 -9.18 14.35
N LEU A 20 -17.81 -8.48 13.34
CA LEU A 20 -17.27 -9.11 12.15
C LEU A 20 -15.90 -9.71 12.42
N ASN A 21 -15.58 -10.78 11.69
CA ASN A 21 -14.21 -11.25 11.58
C ASN A 21 -13.34 -10.11 11.02
N ASP A 22 -12.12 -9.96 11.53
CA ASP A 22 -11.16 -8.96 11.07
C ASP A 22 -10.65 -9.21 9.64
N GLU A 23 -11.08 -10.30 9.00
CA GLU A 23 -10.66 -10.70 7.67
C GLU A 23 -11.72 -10.39 6.61
N TYR A 24 -11.27 -9.79 5.51
CA TYR A 24 -12.01 -9.71 4.26
C TYR A 24 -11.44 -10.71 3.26
N ASN A 25 -12.26 -11.64 2.79
CA ASN A 25 -11.93 -12.52 1.67
C ASN A 25 -12.44 -11.86 0.38
N TRP A 26 -11.54 -11.34 -0.44
CA TRP A 26 -11.86 -10.54 -1.62
C TRP A 26 -12.04 -11.40 -2.88
N LYS A 27 -10.98 -12.12 -3.28
CA LYS A 27 -10.98 -12.97 -4.46
C LYS A 27 -10.72 -14.42 -4.06
N LYS A 28 -11.37 -15.34 -4.78
CA LYS A 28 -11.14 -16.77 -4.68
C LYS A 28 -10.80 -17.31 -6.06
N THR A 29 -9.68 -18.01 -6.17
CA THR A 29 -9.20 -18.60 -7.43
C THR A 29 -9.79 -19.99 -7.64
N VAL A 30 -9.66 -20.53 -8.86
CA VAL A 30 -10.21 -21.83 -9.25
C VAL A 30 -9.62 -23.02 -8.47
N ASP A 31 -8.40 -22.88 -7.95
CA ASP A 31 -7.74 -23.83 -7.05
C ASP A 31 -8.12 -23.62 -5.56
N ASN A 32 -9.17 -22.86 -5.30
CA ASN A 32 -9.70 -22.53 -3.97
C ASN A 32 -8.77 -21.69 -3.08
N MET A 33 -7.75 -21.03 -3.63
CA MET A 33 -6.95 -20.07 -2.86
C MET A 33 -7.73 -18.77 -2.64
N ILE A 34 -7.66 -18.25 -1.43
CA ILE A 34 -8.37 -17.03 -1.03
C ILE A 34 -7.38 -15.89 -0.81
N TYR A 35 -7.70 -14.72 -1.36
CA TYR A 35 -6.92 -13.50 -1.28
C TYR A 35 -7.75 -12.38 -0.66
N GLY A 36 -7.11 -11.50 0.11
CA GLY A 36 -7.78 -10.39 0.76
C GLY A 36 -6.90 -9.73 1.81
N PHE A 37 -7.47 -9.36 2.96
CA PHE A 37 -6.70 -8.76 4.04
C PHE A 37 -7.28 -9.04 5.42
N LYS A 38 -6.47 -8.81 6.45
CA LYS A 38 -6.86 -8.81 7.86
C LYS A 38 -6.59 -7.45 8.50
N HIS A 39 -7.62 -6.76 8.97
CA HIS A 39 -7.48 -5.52 9.74
C HIS A 39 -6.75 -5.77 11.06
N MET A 40 -5.85 -4.86 11.44
CA MET A 40 -5.08 -4.93 12.67
C MET A 40 -5.66 -3.97 13.70
N ARG A 41 -6.63 -4.45 14.49
CA ARG A 41 -7.28 -3.66 15.54
C ARG A 41 -6.31 -3.12 16.59
N ASN A 42 -6.77 -2.11 17.31
CA ASN A 42 -6.09 -1.56 18.50
C ASN A 42 -4.64 -1.17 18.22
N TYR A 43 -4.36 -0.63 17.03
CA TYR A 43 -3.01 -0.23 16.64
C TYR A 43 -1.97 -1.39 16.72
N GLY A 44 -2.43 -2.64 16.55
CA GLY A 44 -1.58 -3.84 16.59
C GLY A 44 -0.72 -4.04 15.33
N GLY A 45 -0.93 -3.22 14.30
CA GLY A 45 -0.20 -3.27 13.04
C GLY A 45 1.20 -2.65 13.11
N LYS A 46 2.02 -2.91 12.08
CA LYS A 46 3.41 -2.41 12.01
C LYS A 46 3.46 -0.90 11.80
N MET A 47 2.52 -0.33 11.04
CA MET A 47 2.47 1.12 10.77
C MET A 47 2.17 1.91 12.04
N ALA A 48 1.39 1.33 12.95
CA ALA A 48 1.05 1.93 14.23
C ALA A 48 2.18 1.83 15.27
N GLN A 49 3.24 1.07 14.99
CA GLN A 49 4.35 0.81 15.90
C GLN A 49 5.70 1.14 15.26
N PRO A 50 5.91 2.38 14.79
CA PRO A 50 7.15 2.76 14.15
C PRO A 50 8.32 2.70 15.15
N LYS A 51 9.48 2.24 14.68
CA LYS A 51 10.73 2.28 15.46
C LYS A 51 11.20 3.71 15.75
N ASN A 52 10.95 4.64 14.83
CA ASN A 52 11.32 6.05 14.95
C ASN A 52 10.11 6.86 15.42
N GLU A 53 10.21 7.47 16.61
CA GLU A 53 9.16 8.31 17.20
C GLU A 53 8.77 9.49 16.30
N LYS A 54 9.69 10.01 15.47
CA LYS A 54 9.38 11.07 14.49
C LYS A 54 8.34 10.66 13.45
N ALA A 55 8.05 9.36 13.28
CA ALA A 55 6.98 8.92 12.39
C ALA A 55 5.59 9.39 12.84
N PHE A 56 5.43 9.72 14.13
CA PHE A 56 4.20 10.23 14.73
C PHE A 56 3.98 11.74 14.55
N ASP A 57 4.91 12.47 13.91
CA ASP A 57 4.90 13.93 13.78
C ASP A 57 3.55 14.48 13.26
N GLY A 58 2.71 14.94 14.19
CA GLY A 58 1.34 15.40 13.90
C GLY A 58 0.34 14.30 13.50
N LYS A 59 0.66 13.02 13.70
CA LYS A 59 -0.13 11.84 13.28
C LYS A 59 -0.66 11.03 14.48
N PRO A 60 -1.63 11.55 15.25
CA PRO A 60 -2.14 10.90 16.45
C PRO A 60 -2.84 9.56 16.18
N LYS A 61 -3.30 9.32 14.95
CA LYS A 61 -4.06 8.12 14.56
C LYS A 61 -3.22 7.16 13.72
N LEU A 62 -1.90 7.32 13.68
CA LEU A 62 -1.02 6.56 12.80
C LEU A 62 -1.27 5.05 12.93
N GLY A 63 -1.59 4.41 11.81
CA GLY A 63 -1.85 2.98 11.69
C GLY A 63 -3.23 2.53 12.18
N LEU A 64 -4.20 3.43 12.33
CA LEU A 64 -5.59 3.09 12.72
C LEU A 64 -6.23 2.05 11.79
N PHE A 65 -5.97 2.19 10.49
CA PHE A 65 -6.53 1.32 9.45
C PHE A 65 -5.51 0.29 8.93
N ASP A 66 -4.42 0.06 9.66
CA ASP A 66 -3.38 -0.88 9.24
C ASP A 66 -3.95 -2.31 9.09
N PHE A 67 -3.44 -3.05 8.11
CA PHE A 67 -3.91 -4.39 7.79
C PHE A 67 -2.78 -5.25 7.26
N LYS A 68 -2.95 -6.58 7.33
CA LYS A 68 -2.06 -7.54 6.68
C LYS A 68 -2.70 -8.07 5.42
N VAL A 69 -1.95 -8.03 4.32
CA VAL A 69 -2.36 -8.72 3.07
C VAL A 69 -2.43 -10.22 3.33
N LYS A 70 -3.53 -10.83 2.91
CA LYS A 70 -3.79 -12.26 2.97
C LYS A 70 -3.67 -12.83 1.55
N THR A 71 -2.79 -13.81 1.37
CA THR A 71 -2.67 -14.61 0.14
C THR A 71 -2.85 -16.09 0.48
N GLU A 72 -3.17 -16.91 -0.52
CA GLU A 72 -3.14 -18.38 -0.40
C GLU A 72 -3.87 -18.92 0.84
N SER A 73 -5.03 -18.33 1.15
CA SER A 73 -5.95 -18.70 2.24
C SER A 73 -5.46 -18.46 3.69
N LYS A 74 -4.16 -18.54 3.98
CA LYS A 74 -3.62 -18.39 5.36
C LYS A 74 -2.27 -17.64 5.43
N ARG A 75 -1.74 -17.18 4.31
CA ARG A 75 -0.43 -16.55 4.25
C ARG A 75 -0.55 -15.03 4.43
N TYR A 76 0.19 -14.48 5.39
CA TYR A 76 0.13 -13.06 5.78
C TYR A 76 1.45 -12.29 5.65
N ASN A 77 2.49 -12.94 5.15
CA ASN A 77 3.86 -12.41 5.10
C ASN A 77 4.37 -12.30 3.67
N VAL A 78 3.48 -11.93 2.74
CA VAL A 78 3.89 -11.65 1.36
C VAL A 78 4.80 -10.42 1.34
N THR A 79 5.82 -10.46 0.48
CA THR A 79 6.80 -9.38 0.37
C THR A 79 6.69 -8.67 -0.97
N HIS A 80 7.04 -7.37 -0.99
CA HIS A 80 7.16 -6.64 -2.26
C HIS A 80 8.19 -7.30 -3.18
N ARG A 81 9.34 -7.78 -2.66
CA ARG A 81 10.36 -8.45 -3.47
C ARG A 81 9.82 -9.69 -4.17
N GLU A 82 9.16 -10.58 -3.44
CA GLU A 82 8.55 -11.78 -4.01
C GLU A 82 7.50 -11.43 -5.07
N THR A 83 6.64 -10.46 -4.77
CA THR A 83 5.59 -10.06 -5.72
C THR A 83 6.22 -9.48 -6.99
N ILE A 84 7.26 -8.65 -6.88
CA ILE A 84 7.98 -8.10 -8.04
C ILE A 84 8.62 -9.22 -8.87
N ILE A 85 9.27 -10.22 -8.24
CA ILE A 85 9.83 -11.37 -8.96
C ILE A 85 8.73 -12.10 -9.74
N ASN A 86 7.60 -12.37 -9.10
CA ASN A 86 6.48 -13.04 -9.76
C ASN A 86 5.91 -12.19 -10.92
N LEU A 87 5.84 -10.86 -10.76
CA LEU A 87 5.40 -9.97 -11.84
C LEU A 87 6.35 -10.03 -13.04
N LEU A 88 7.67 -10.03 -12.82
CA LEU A 88 8.66 -10.14 -13.91
C LEU A 88 8.59 -11.49 -14.62
N ASN A 89 8.28 -12.57 -13.89
CA ASN A 89 8.24 -13.92 -14.45
C ASN A 89 6.91 -14.24 -15.15
N TYR A 90 5.80 -13.68 -14.68
CA TYR A 90 4.45 -14.14 -15.04
C TYR A 90 3.51 -13.06 -15.53
N SER A 91 3.93 -11.80 -15.60
CA SER A 91 3.08 -10.67 -16.01
C SER A 91 3.83 -9.69 -16.91
N THR A 92 3.11 -8.73 -17.45
CA THR A 92 3.67 -7.59 -18.19
C THR A 92 3.57 -6.30 -17.38
N LEU A 93 4.40 -5.31 -17.71
CA LEU A 93 4.29 -3.97 -17.16
C LEU A 93 2.90 -3.36 -17.42
N THR A 94 2.35 -3.56 -18.62
CA THR A 94 1.01 -3.11 -19.00
C THR A 94 -0.07 -3.67 -18.05
N ASN A 95 0.00 -4.97 -17.73
CA ASN A 95 -0.93 -5.58 -16.79
C ASN A 95 -0.76 -5.02 -15.37
N CYS A 96 0.47 -4.75 -14.93
CA CYS A 96 0.72 -4.06 -13.66
C CYS A 96 0.10 -2.64 -13.64
N GLU A 97 0.22 -1.90 -14.74
CA GLU A 97 -0.37 -0.56 -14.88
C GLU A 97 -1.90 -0.61 -14.83
N ASN A 98 -2.52 -1.62 -15.43
CA ASN A 98 -3.97 -1.84 -15.30
C ASN A 98 -4.40 -2.01 -13.84
N ILE A 99 -3.64 -2.79 -13.06
CA ILE A 99 -3.88 -2.91 -11.61
C ILE A 99 -3.66 -1.58 -10.90
N TRP A 100 -2.62 -0.83 -11.24
CA TRP A 100 -2.35 0.48 -10.67
C TRP A 100 -3.46 1.51 -10.98
N TYR A 101 -4.12 1.42 -12.14
CA TYR A 101 -5.36 2.16 -12.46
C TYR A 101 -6.59 1.66 -11.68
N GLY A 102 -6.44 0.59 -10.91
CA GLY A 102 -7.49 -0.05 -10.11
C GLY A 102 -8.50 -0.79 -10.98
N ARG A 103 -8.03 -1.49 -12.01
CA ARG A 103 -8.81 -2.42 -12.84
C ARG A 103 -8.75 -3.84 -12.26
N ASP A 104 -9.79 -4.63 -12.49
CA ASP A 104 -9.89 -5.98 -11.95
C ASP A 104 -8.82 -6.93 -12.56
N PRO A 105 -7.98 -7.60 -11.74
CA PRO A 105 -7.00 -8.58 -12.21
C PRO A 105 -7.56 -9.66 -13.15
N GLU A 106 -8.81 -10.06 -12.98
CA GLU A 106 -9.43 -11.15 -13.74
C GLU A 106 -9.57 -10.82 -15.24
N LEU A 107 -9.65 -9.52 -15.57
CA LEU A 107 -9.81 -9.06 -16.95
C LEU A 107 -8.51 -9.03 -17.75
N TYR A 108 -7.35 -9.14 -17.09
CA TYR A 108 -6.03 -8.96 -17.71
C TYR A 108 -5.11 -10.16 -17.57
N ALA A 109 -5.38 -11.04 -16.61
CA ALA A 109 -4.60 -12.25 -16.42
C ALA A 109 -4.87 -13.27 -17.55
N THR A 110 -3.80 -13.86 -18.06
CA THR A 110 -3.83 -14.91 -19.09
C THR A 110 -3.60 -16.31 -18.53
N SER A 111 -3.20 -16.40 -17.25
CA SER A 111 -2.99 -17.64 -16.53
C SER A 111 -3.39 -17.51 -15.06
N LEU A 112 -3.57 -18.65 -14.38
CA LEU A 112 -3.85 -18.68 -12.94
C LEU A 112 -2.72 -18.02 -12.12
N VAL A 113 -1.46 -18.28 -12.47
CA VAL A 113 -0.30 -17.72 -11.75
C VAL A 113 -0.22 -16.20 -11.93
N GLU A 114 -0.47 -15.71 -13.15
CA GLU A 114 -0.56 -14.27 -13.41
C GLU A 114 -1.71 -13.66 -12.60
N TYR A 115 -2.88 -14.29 -12.59
CA TYR A 115 -4.04 -13.81 -11.83
C TYR A 115 -3.74 -13.70 -10.33
N GLN A 116 -3.18 -14.75 -9.72
CA GLN A 116 -2.74 -14.76 -8.32
C GLN A 116 -1.73 -13.64 -8.02
N THR A 117 -0.81 -13.41 -8.94
CA THR A 117 0.21 -12.36 -8.83
C THR A 117 -0.41 -10.95 -8.92
N LEU A 118 -1.31 -10.72 -9.88
CA LEU A 118 -1.99 -9.44 -10.06
C LEU A 118 -2.98 -9.12 -8.92
N ILE A 119 -3.66 -10.13 -8.35
CA ILE A 119 -4.46 -9.95 -7.12
C ILE A 119 -3.56 -9.49 -5.97
N THR A 120 -2.41 -10.15 -5.80
CA THR A 120 -1.44 -9.79 -4.75
C THR A 120 -0.94 -8.37 -4.95
N LEU A 121 -0.62 -7.97 -6.18
CA LEU A 121 -0.25 -6.61 -6.52
C LEU A 121 -1.35 -5.60 -6.16
N ALA A 122 -2.60 -5.90 -6.48
CA ALA A 122 -3.73 -5.02 -6.13
C ALA A 122 -3.84 -4.80 -4.62
N LEU A 123 -3.67 -5.86 -3.82
CA LEU A 123 -3.69 -5.76 -2.36
C LEU A 123 -2.51 -4.95 -1.81
N LEU A 124 -1.31 -5.07 -2.38
CA LEU A 124 -0.15 -4.25 -2.00
C LEU A 124 -0.30 -2.78 -2.42
N MET A 125 -0.91 -2.51 -3.57
CA MET A 125 -1.22 -1.13 -4.00
C MET A 125 -2.26 -0.49 -3.07
N PHE A 126 -3.27 -1.25 -2.66
CA PHE A 126 -4.23 -0.84 -1.64
C PHE A 126 -3.54 -0.58 -0.30
N GLU A 127 -2.60 -1.43 0.11
CA GLU A 127 -1.79 -1.22 1.32
C GLU A 127 -1.05 0.12 1.25
N GLN A 128 -0.44 0.46 0.11
CA GLN A 128 0.22 1.76 -0.05
C GLN A 128 -0.75 2.93 0.18
N GLU A 129 -1.95 2.86 -0.42
CA GLU A 129 -3.00 3.89 -0.28
C GLU A 129 -3.46 4.09 1.16
N ILE A 130 -3.50 3.03 1.98
CA ILE A 130 -3.93 3.13 3.37
C ILE A 130 -2.78 3.58 4.27
N ASN A 131 -1.56 3.10 4.04
CA ASN A 131 -0.45 3.26 4.96
C ASN A 131 0.31 4.58 4.80
N TRP A 132 0.31 5.17 3.59
CA TRP A 132 1.09 6.35 3.28
C TRP A 132 0.25 7.48 2.71
N GLY A 133 0.53 8.72 3.11
CA GLY A 133 -0.17 9.88 2.58
C GLY A 133 -0.21 11.05 3.57
N ASP A 134 -1.21 11.90 3.40
CA ASP A 134 -1.32 13.19 4.08
C ASP A 134 -2.20 13.12 5.34
N GLU A 135 -2.97 12.05 5.54
CA GLU A 135 -3.95 12.00 6.62
C GLU A 135 -3.35 11.64 7.98
N ILE A 136 -4.06 11.96 9.06
CA ILE A 136 -3.60 11.80 10.47
C ILE A 136 -3.33 10.33 10.87
N PHE A 137 -3.84 9.38 10.10
CA PHE A 137 -3.67 7.95 10.29
C PHE A 137 -2.61 7.33 9.37
N GLN A 138 -2.05 8.10 8.44
CA GLN A 138 -1.06 7.65 7.47
C GLN A 138 0.34 8.13 7.85
N ARG A 139 1.35 7.42 7.35
CA ARG A 139 2.74 7.86 7.45
C ARG A 139 3.08 8.82 6.32
N ASN A 140 3.87 9.84 6.65
CA ASN A 140 4.35 10.82 5.67
C ASN A 140 5.20 10.14 4.58
N THR A 141 5.04 10.59 3.35
CA THR A 141 5.73 10.05 2.17
C THR A 141 6.06 11.15 1.15
N PHE A 142 6.91 10.85 0.18
CA PHE A 142 7.12 11.69 -1.02
C PHE A 142 6.04 11.48 -2.08
N PHE A 143 5.19 10.46 -1.89
CA PHE A 143 4.15 10.03 -2.81
C PHE A 143 2.79 10.25 -2.17
N SER A 144 2.39 11.51 -2.01
CA SER A 144 1.10 11.87 -1.42
C SER A 144 0.32 12.84 -2.30
N PRO A 145 -1.02 12.92 -2.14
CA PRO A 145 -1.84 13.86 -2.90
C PRO A 145 -1.34 15.31 -2.84
N HIS A 146 -0.87 15.78 -1.67
CA HIS A 146 -0.28 17.11 -1.51
C HIS A 146 0.97 17.32 -2.38
N LYS A 147 1.72 16.25 -2.69
CA LYS A 147 2.89 16.25 -3.57
C LYS A 147 2.55 15.87 -5.01
N ASN A 148 1.27 16.02 -5.40
CA ASN A 148 0.75 15.64 -6.72
C ASN A 148 1.07 14.19 -7.11
N ALA A 149 0.91 13.27 -6.16
CA ALA A 149 1.20 11.85 -6.35
C ALA A 149 0.15 10.99 -5.64
N ARG A 150 0.11 9.71 -5.98
CA ARG A 150 -0.59 8.70 -5.18
C ARG A 150 0.40 7.87 -4.38
N PRO A 151 0.05 7.41 -3.19
CA PRO A 151 0.87 6.47 -2.43
C PRO A 151 1.32 5.26 -3.24
N ARG A 152 0.39 4.68 -4.02
CA ARG A 152 0.67 3.53 -4.88
C ARG A 152 1.64 3.81 -6.04
N ASP A 153 1.87 5.07 -6.41
CA ASP A 153 2.86 5.46 -7.44
C ASP A 153 4.28 5.09 -7.03
N MET A 154 4.57 5.06 -5.73
CA MET A 154 5.87 4.62 -5.22
C MET A 154 6.15 3.17 -5.63
N LEU A 155 5.20 2.26 -5.37
CA LEU A 155 5.36 0.86 -5.73
C LEU A 155 5.38 0.67 -7.24
N MET A 156 4.54 1.40 -7.98
CA MET A 156 4.52 1.33 -9.44
C MET A 156 5.83 1.82 -10.08
N GLY A 157 6.46 2.87 -9.53
CA GLY A 157 7.78 3.34 -9.97
C GLY A 157 8.87 2.27 -9.81
N PHE A 158 8.88 1.56 -8.68
CA PHE A 158 9.77 0.41 -8.50
C PHE A 158 9.49 -0.71 -9.50
N ILE A 159 8.23 -1.09 -9.70
CA ILE A 159 7.84 -2.13 -10.64
C ILE A 159 8.32 -1.78 -12.05
N ARG A 160 8.05 -0.55 -12.52
CA ARG A 160 8.51 -0.07 -13.83
C ARG A 160 10.02 -0.13 -13.95
N MET A 161 10.74 0.39 -12.96
CA MET A 161 12.21 0.35 -12.93
C MET A 161 12.70 -1.10 -13.09
N PHE A 162 12.14 -2.06 -12.36
CA PHE A 162 12.55 -3.45 -12.45
C PHE A 162 12.20 -4.14 -13.76
N PHE A 163 11.06 -3.82 -14.39
CA PHE A 163 10.76 -4.28 -15.75
C PHE A 163 11.76 -3.74 -16.77
N MET A 164 12.18 -2.47 -16.63
CA MET A 164 13.13 -1.84 -17.55
C MET A 164 14.57 -2.32 -17.36
N LEU A 165 14.96 -2.62 -16.12
CA LEU A 165 16.29 -3.17 -15.81
C LEU A 165 16.37 -4.68 -16.03
N ASN A 166 15.23 -5.37 -16.05
CA ASN A 166 15.09 -6.83 -16.13
C ASN A 166 15.94 -7.61 -15.10
N ASN A 167 16.30 -6.97 -13.98
CA ASN A 167 17.06 -7.59 -12.91
C ASN A 167 16.90 -6.80 -11.60
N ILE A 168 16.23 -7.39 -10.62
CA ILE A 168 15.96 -6.74 -9.33
C ILE A 168 17.21 -6.56 -8.46
N ASP A 169 18.22 -7.41 -8.64
CA ASP A 169 19.40 -7.42 -7.77
C ASP A 169 20.39 -6.31 -8.14
N THR A 170 20.16 -5.62 -9.27
CA THR A 170 20.91 -4.41 -9.66
C THR A 170 20.58 -3.19 -8.81
N TYR A 171 19.42 -3.18 -8.14
CA TYR A 171 19.05 -2.10 -7.25
C TYR A 171 19.62 -2.35 -5.84
N PRO A 172 20.48 -1.46 -5.29
CA PRO A 172 21.17 -1.75 -4.04
C PRO A 172 20.34 -1.41 -2.79
N PHE A 173 19.27 -0.62 -2.94
CA PHE A 173 18.54 -0.05 -1.80
C PHE A 173 17.33 -0.90 -1.41
N TRP A 174 17.55 -1.80 -0.46
CA TRP A 174 16.50 -2.59 0.15
C TRP A 174 16.51 -2.42 1.66
N ILE A 175 15.39 -2.71 2.32
CA ILE A 175 15.40 -2.86 3.77
C ILE A 175 16.24 -4.09 4.18
N GLU A 176 16.66 -4.17 5.44
CA GLU A 176 17.68 -5.10 5.99
C GLU A 176 17.53 -6.58 5.56
N ASN A 177 16.32 -7.08 5.36
CA ASN A 177 16.00 -8.45 4.94
C ASN A 177 15.66 -8.59 3.44
N LYS A 178 15.99 -7.58 2.62
CA LYS A 178 15.64 -7.48 1.20
C LYS A 178 14.16 -7.69 0.87
N SER A 179 13.22 -7.52 1.81
CA SER A 179 11.81 -7.83 1.54
C SER A 179 11.07 -6.72 0.78
N THR A 180 11.58 -5.48 0.82
CA THR A 180 10.92 -4.32 0.22
C THR A 180 11.96 -3.34 -0.30
N PRO A 181 11.83 -2.87 -1.56
CA PRO A 181 12.73 -1.85 -2.08
C PRO A 181 12.47 -0.53 -1.37
N THR A 182 13.52 0.26 -1.17
CA THR A 182 13.45 1.55 -0.48
C THR A 182 14.37 2.55 -1.17
N PHE A 183 14.24 3.83 -0.84
CA PHE A 183 15.14 4.86 -1.38
C PHE A 183 16.47 4.91 -0.61
N PRO A 184 17.53 5.52 -1.18
CA PRO A 184 18.80 5.70 -0.48
C PRO A 184 18.59 6.47 0.83
N ASN A 185 18.99 5.87 1.96
CA ASN A 185 18.74 6.38 3.30
C ASN A 185 17.24 6.65 3.60
N GLY A 186 16.33 5.93 2.93
CA GLY A 186 14.89 6.09 3.06
C GLY A 186 14.33 7.40 2.50
N ASN A 187 15.09 8.11 1.66
CA ASN A 187 14.71 9.42 1.14
C ASN A 187 14.71 9.44 -0.39
N TYR A 188 13.54 9.67 -0.99
CA TYR A 188 13.35 9.76 -2.44
C TYR A 188 14.27 10.81 -3.09
N ASN A 189 14.54 11.92 -2.40
CA ASN A 189 15.39 12.98 -2.93
C ASN A 189 16.84 12.53 -3.13
N ASN A 190 17.30 11.48 -2.45
CA ASN A 190 18.64 10.94 -2.60
C ASN A 190 18.76 9.97 -3.79
N LEU A 191 17.66 9.61 -4.44
CA LEU A 191 17.68 8.74 -5.61
C LEU A 191 18.30 9.48 -6.81
N ASP A 192 19.08 8.76 -7.61
CA ASP A 192 19.71 9.30 -8.82
C ASP A 192 18.67 9.81 -9.81
N LYS A 193 19.03 10.84 -10.59
CA LYS A 193 18.11 11.51 -11.51
C LYS A 193 17.48 10.53 -12.50
N GLU A 194 18.29 9.66 -13.11
CA GLU A 194 17.82 8.65 -14.07
C GLU A 194 16.82 7.68 -13.45
N MET A 195 17.09 7.20 -12.23
CA MET A 195 16.16 6.31 -11.52
C MET A 195 14.87 7.01 -11.09
N LYS A 196 14.91 8.32 -10.79
CA LYS A 196 13.71 9.10 -10.46
C LYS A 196 12.73 9.19 -11.61
N GLU A 197 13.18 9.09 -12.86
CA GLU A 197 12.29 9.18 -14.03
C GLU A 197 11.20 8.10 -14.02
N PHE A 198 11.48 6.91 -13.50
CA PHE A 198 10.48 5.85 -13.35
C PHE A 198 9.33 6.22 -12.41
N PHE A 199 9.60 7.06 -11.40
CA PHE A 199 8.62 7.53 -10.42
C PHE A 199 7.93 8.80 -10.89
N GLU A 200 8.69 9.75 -11.45
CA GLU A 200 8.14 11.00 -11.98
C GLU A 200 7.21 10.76 -13.17
N TYR A 201 7.42 9.70 -13.96
CA TYR A 201 6.46 9.25 -14.96
C TYR A 201 5.05 9.08 -14.35
N TYR A 202 4.92 8.32 -13.27
CA TYR A 202 3.62 8.10 -12.63
C TYR A 202 3.10 9.39 -11.96
N LYS A 203 3.94 10.14 -11.27
CA LYS A 203 3.56 11.42 -10.64
C LYS A 203 3.04 12.47 -11.64
N SER A 204 3.49 12.41 -12.89
CA SER A 204 3.01 13.30 -13.96
C SER A 204 1.55 13.02 -14.36
N ILE A 205 1.03 11.83 -14.06
CA ILE A 205 -0.34 11.45 -14.42
C ILE A 205 -1.33 12.16 -13.51
N ASN A 206 -2.18 12.99 -14.10
CA ASN A 206 -3.15 13.83 -13.41
C ASN A 206 -4.05 13.03 -12.44
N LEU A 207 -4.14 13.48 -11.19
CA LEU A 207 -4.92 12.83 -10.13
C LEU A 207 -6.41 12.75 -10.47
N ASN A 208 -6.99 13.67 -11.24
CA ASN A 208 -8.40 13.57 -11.64
C ASN A 208 -8.66 12.41 -12.62
N ARG A 209 -7.63 11.98 -13.37
CA ARG A 209 -7.74 10.84 -14.31
C ARG A 209 -7.57 9.49 -13.62
N ASN A 210 -6.80 9.45 -12.54
CA ASN A 210 -6.58 8.24 -11.75
C ASN A 210 -6.40 8.63 -10.27
N PRO A 211 -7.49 8.85 -9.52
CA PRO A 211 -7.40 9.46 -8.19
C PRO A 211 -6.79 8.54 -7.13
N PRO A 212 -6.23 9.09 -6.04
CA PRO A 212 -5.94 8.33 -4.84
C PRO A 212 -7.23 7.76 -4.24
N LEU A 213 -7.13 6.66 -3.50
CA LEU A 213 -8.27 6.10 -2.78
C LEU A 213 -8.75 7.07 -1.70
N ILE A 214 -7.80 7.65 -0.97
CA ILE A 214 -8.06 8.64 0.08
C ILE A 214 -8.26 10.01 -0.57
N TYR A 215 -9.39 10.17 -1.27
CA TYR A 215 -9.77 11.39 -1.96
C TYR A 215 -11.29 11.63 -1.88
N GLY A 216 -11.73 12.88 -2.04
CA GLY A 216 -13.15 13.26 -2.06
C GLY A 216 -13.94 12.71 -0.86
N GLU A 217 -15.07 12.06 -1.13
CA GLU A 217 -15.95 11.48 -0.10
C GLU A 217 -15.27 10.41 0.76
N SER A 218 -14.45 9.55 0.15
CA SER A 218 -13.69 8.50 0.85
C SER A 218 -12.78 9.11 1.91
N ARG A 219 -12.03 10.14 1.54
CA ARG A 219 -11.18 10.92 2.46
C ARG A 219 -11.99 11.52 3.60
N ASN A 220 -13.07 12.24 3.29
CA ASN A 220 -13.91 12.90 4.29
C ASN A 220 -14.46 11.89 5.30
N TYR A 221 -14.91 10.74 4.81
CA TYR A 221 -15.50 9.72 5.65
C TYR A 221 -14.46 9.01 6.54
N MET A 222 -13.31 8.61 5.99
CA MET A 222 -12.24 7.99 6.78
C MET A 222 -11.65 8.96 7.82
N ASN A 223 -11.53 10.25 7.49
CA ASN A 223 -11.14 11.27 8.46
C ASN A 223 -12.15 11.45 9.58
N LYS A 224 -13.45 11.40 9.28
CA LYS A 224 -14.50 11.43 10.32
C LYS A 224 -14.39 10.23 11.26
N LEU A 225 -14.12 9.04 10.73
CA LEU A 225 -13.88 7.84 11.56
C LEU A 225 -12.63 8.00 12.43
N ALA A 226 -11.54 8.50 11.85
CA ALA A 226 -10.29 8.72 12.56
C ALA A 226 -10.42 9.78 13.67
N ALA A 227 -11.18 10.85 13.44
CA ALA A 227 -11.43 11.89 14.44
C ALA A 227 -12.15 11.36 15.69
N ASN A 228 -13.02 10.35 15.52
CA ASN A 228 -13.76 9.73 16.61
C ASN A 228 -13.02 8.56 17.29
N ALA A 229 -11.91 8.10 16.71
CA ALA A 229 -11.10 7.05 17.30
C ALA A 229 -10.28 7.57 18.48
N ASN A 230 -9.78 6.69 19.35
CA ASN A 230 -8.76 7.07 20.34
C ASN A 230 -7.41 7.34 19.66
N ASP A 231 -6.56 8.17 20.28
CA ASP A 231 -5.18 8.35 19.84
C ASP A 231 -4.42 7.02 19.99
N ASN A 232 -3.43 6.81 19.13
CA ASN A 232 -2.48 5.71 19.29
C ASN A 232 -1.73 5.88 20.61
N GLU A 233 -1.73 4.88 21.48
CA GLU A 233 -1.07 4.98 22.80
C GLU A 233 0.41 5.34 22.71
N ARG A 234 1.11 4.83 21.69
CA ARG A 234 2.52 5.17 21.45
C ARG A 234 2.70 6.64 21.06
N TYR A 235 1.73 7.25 20.38
CA TYR A 235 1.73 8.69 20.13
C TYR A 235 1.67 9.47 21.45
N LEU A 236 0.78 9.06 22.37
CA LEU A 236 0.62 9.70 23.67
C LEU A 236 1.89 9.60 24.53
N LEU A 237 2.52 8.42 24.55
CA LEU A 237 3.79 8.19 25.25
C LEU A 237 4.90 9.12 24.73
N ASN A 238 4.96 9.34 23.42
CA ASN A 238 5.96 10.23 22.81
C ASN A 238 5.66 11.71 23.08
N LYS A 239 4.39 12.11 23.19
CA LYS A 239 3.99 13.48 23.55
C LYS A 239 4.39 13.85 24.99
N GLY A 240 4.37 12.87 25.90
CA GLY A 240 4.78 13.04 27.30
C GLY A 240 6.30 13.21 27.48
N ARG A 241 7.10 12.79 26.50
CA ARG A 241 8.56 13.00 26.45
C ARG A 241 8.85 14.38 25.87
N LYS A 242 8.51 15.45 26.60
CA LYS A 242 9.01 16.78 26.25
C LYS A 242 10.55 16.78 26.30
N ARG A 243 11.16 17.35 25.26
CA ARG A 243 12.58 17.74 25.23
C ARG A 243 12.86 18.82 26.26
#